data_AF-A0A972IW62-F1
#
_entry.id   AF-A0A972IW62-F1
#
_cell.length_a   1.000
_cell.length_b   1.000
_cell.length_c   1.000
_cell.angle_alpha   90.00
_cell.angle_beta   90.00
_cell.angle_gamma   90.00
#
_symmetry.space_group_name_H-M   'P 1'
#
loop_
_entity.id
_entity.type
_entity.pdbx_description
1 polymer ?
#
loop_
_entity_poly.entity_id
_entity_poly.type
_entity_poly.pdbx_seq_one_letter_code
_entity_poly.pdbx_strand_id
1 'polypeptide(L)'
;DALAALQSIDGELATSVLEMENRTDYLEKTLRENHIGRLSAGQCIPSSGIVFVDIISNLERIDDHSSNIALAVIDKIKVVK
;
A
#
# COMPACT_ATOMS: atom_id res chain seq x y z
N ASP A 1 5.47 6.75 -9.26
CA ASP A 1 6.08 5.61 -9.97
C ASP A 1 5.10 4.83 -10.83
N ALA A 2 3.96 4.36 -10.31
CA ALA A 2 2.97 3.60 -11.10
C ALA A 2 2.51 4.30 -12.41
N LEU A 3 2.19 5.59 -12.35
CA LEU A 3 1.82 6.37 -13.54
C LEU A 3 2.99 6.55 -14.52
N ALA A 4 4.21 6.71 -14.02
CA ALA A 4 5.40 6.82 -14.87
C ALA A 4 5.65 5.48 -15.57
N ALA A 5 5.57 4.36 -14.85
CA ALA A 5 5.67 3.01 -15.41
C ALA A 5 4.62 2.77 -16.49
N LEU A 6 3.39 3.26 -16.30
CA LEU A 6 2.33 3.17 -17.30
C LEU A 6 2.61 4.01 -18.56
N GLN A 7 3.17 5.21 -18.39
CA GLN A 7 3.49 6.09 -19.52
C GLN A 7 4.63 5.55 -20.38
N SER A 8 5.67 4.99 -19.75
CA SER A 8 6.85 4.46 -20.46
C SER A 8 6.75 2.96 -20.77
N ILE A 9 5.74 2.25 -20.26
CA ILE A 9 5.65 0.78 -20.31
C ILE A 9 6.89 0.14 -19.67
N ASP A 10 7.32 0.70 -18.54
CA ASP A 10 8.51 0.26 -17.83
C ASP A 10 8.16 -0.85 -16.83
N GLY A 11 8.60 -2.07 -17.14
CA GLY A 11 8.36 -3.25 -16.33
C GLY A 11 9.19 -3.30 -15.05
N GLU A 12 10.38 -2.71 -15.03
CA GLU A 12 11.22 -2.66 -13.83
C GLU A 12 10.60 -1.71 -12.81
N LEU A 13 10.17 -0.53 -13.25
CA LEU A 13 9.49 0.43 -12.41
C LEU A 13 8.14 -0.10 -11.91
N ALA A 14 7.37 -0.80 -12.77
CA ALA A 14 6.15 -1.48 -12.36
C ALA A 14 6.42 -2.54 -11.29
N THR A 15 7.48 -3.34 -11.44
CA THR A 15 7.85 -4.35 -10.44
C THR A 15 8.23 -3.71 -9.11
N SER A 16 8.98 -2.60 -9.13
CA SER A 16 9.31 -1.85 -7.92
C SER A 16 8.07 -1.32 -7.18
N VAL A 17 7.03 -0.89 -7.90
CA VAL A 17 5.76 -0.49 -7.29
C VAL A 17 5.09 -1.66 -6.56
N LEU A 18 5.10 -2.87 -7.14
CA LEU A 18 4.55 -4.06 -6.48
C LEU A 18 5.34 -4.45 -5.23
N GLU A 19 6.66 -4.27 -5.23
CA GLU A 19 7.48 -4.48 -4.03
C GLU A 19 7.20 -3.45 -2.92
N MET A 20 6.89 -2.21 -3.29
CA MET A 20 6.47 -1.18 -2.33
C MET A 20 5.13 -1.51 -1.67
N GLU A 21 4.17 -2.03 -2.43
CA GLU A 21 2.86 -2.45 -1.89
C GLU A 21 3.00 -3.50 -0.79
N ASN A 22 3.83 -4.53 -1.01
CA ASN A 22 4.10 -5.55 0.01
C ASN A 22 4.65 -4.94 1.31
N ARG A 23 5.45 -3.87 1.21
CA ARG A 23 5.98 -3.17 2.37
C ARG A 23 4.91 -2.32 3.06
N THR A 24 4.05 -1.66 2.31
CA THR A 24 2.94 -0.86 2.87
C THR A 24 1.94 -1.76 3.59
N ASP A 25 1.57 -2.90 3.02
CA ASP A 25 0.72 -3.92 3.66
C ASP A 25 1.31 -4.40 4.99
N TYR A 26 2.61 -4.72 4.99
CA TYR A 26 3.30 -5.11 6.21
C TYR A 26 3.24 -4.01 7.28
N LEU A 27 3.43 -2.75 6.89
CA LEU A 27 3.36 -1.62 7.80
C LEU A 27 1.94 -1.38 8.32
N GLU A 28 0.92 -1.45 7.47
CA GLU A 28 -0.49 -1.29 7.85
C GLU A 28 -0.88 -2.31 8.93
N LYS A 29 -0.55 -3.58 8.71
CA LYS A 29 -0.77 -4.66 9.69
C LYS A 29 0.00 -4.42 10.99
N THR A 30 1.29 -4.10 10.90
CA THR A 30 2.14 -3.86 12.08
C THR A 30 1.64 -2.68 12.90
N LEU A 31 1.24 -1.58 12.24
CA LEU A 31 0.73 -0.38 12.89
C LEU A 31 -0.62 -0.62 13.55
N ARG A 32 -1.49 -1.43 12.93
CA ARG A 32 -2.77 -1.86 13.47
C ARG A 32 -2.59 -2.72 14.73
N GLU A 33 -1.71 -3.72 14.68
CA GLU A 33 -1.38 -4.57 15.83
C GLU A 33 -0.81 -3.75 16.99
N ASN A 34 0.15 -2.85 16.71
CA ASN A 34 0.71 -1.94 17.70
C ASN A 34 -0.37 -1.02 18.30
N HIS A 35 -1.33 -0.56 17.51
CA HIS A 35 -2.42 0.27 18.00
C HIS A 35 -3.35 -0.49 18.95
N ILE A 36 -3.71 -1.73 18.62
CA ILE A 36 -4.48 -2.62 19.50
C ILE A 36 -3.73 -2.80 20.83
N GLY A 37 -2.42 -3.04 20.79
CA GLY A 37 -1.59 -3.16 21.99
C GLY A 37 -1.65 -1.92 22.89
N ARG A 38 -1.51 -0.72 22.32
CA ARG A 38 -1.64 0.55 23.07
C ARG A 38 -3.03 0.74 23.67
N LEU A 39 -4.07 0.36 22.93
CA LEU A 39 -5.46 0.46 23.41
C LEU A 39 -5.70 -0.48 24.61
N SER A 40 -5.26 -1.74 24.51
CA SER A 40 -5.36 -2.72 25.60
C SER A 40 -4.56 -2.30 26.84
N ALA A 41 -3.45 -1.58 26.67
CA ALA A 41 -2.64 -1.06 27.77
C ALA A 41 -3.17 0.27 28.36
N GLY A 42 -4.27 0.82 27.84
CA GLY A 42 -4.80 2.13 28.28
C GLY A 42 -3.90 3.31 27.91
N GLN A 43 -2.98 3.14 26.96
CA GLN A 43 -1.99 4.14 26.53
C GLN A 43 -2.48 5.01 25.37
N CYS A 44 -3.73 4.83 24.93
CA CYS A 44 -4.32 5.56 23.81
C CYS A 44 -5.75 6.00 24.14
N ILE A 45 -6.12 7.18 23.63
CA ILE A 45 -7.50 7.66 23.65
C ILE A 45 -8.27 6.91 22.54
N PRO A 46 -9.39 6.22 22.85
CA PRO A 46 -10.10 5.42 21.86
C PRO A 46 -10.51 6.19 20.59
N SER A 47 -10.94 7.45 20.73
CA SER A 47 -11.32 8.28 19.59
C SER A 47 -10.14 8.61 18.67
N SER A 48 -8.93 8.81 19.21
CA SER A 48 -7.72 8.99 18.41
C SER A 48 -7.31 7.72 17.67
N GLY A 49 -7.69 6.56 18.22
CA GLY A 49 -7.49 5.27 17.57
C GLY A 49 -8.27 5.08 16.28
N ILE A 50 -9.53 5.54 16.27
CA ILE A 50 -10.39 5.49 15.07
C ILE A 50 -9.76 6.29 13.93
N VAL A 51 -9.37 7.55 14.21
CA VAL A 51 -8.74 8.43 13.21
C VAL A 51 -7.43 7.84 12.69
N PHE A 52 -6.62 7.26 13.57
CA PHE A 52 -5.36 6.63 13.19
C PHE A 52 -5.57 5.45 12.24
N VAL A 53 -6.51 4.56 12.57
CA VAL A 53 -6.83 3.38 11.76
C VAL A 53 -7.37 3.79 10.39
N ASP A 54 -8.24 4.80 10.34
CA ASP A 54 -8.77 5.31 9.07
C ASP A 54 -7.66 5.88 8.18
N ILE A 55 -6.70 6.60 8.75
CA ILE A 55 -5.57 7.15 7.99
C ILE A 55 -4.73 6.04 7.36
N ILE A 56 -4.30 5.04 8.15
CA ILE A 56 -3.43 3.98 7.62
C ILE A 56 -4.15 3.12 6.57
N SER A 57 -5.46 2.87 6.73
CA SER A 57 -6.27 2.16 5.73
C SER A 57 -6.43 2.96 4.44
N ASN A 58 -6.58 4.29 4.51
CA ASN A 58 -6.65 5.09 3.29
C ASN A 58 -5.29 5.14 2.56
N LEU A 59 -4.17 5.10 3.28
CA LEU A 59 -2.84 5.03 2.68
C LEU A 59 -2.61 3.70 1.96
N GLU A 60 -2.95 2.57 2.59
CA GLU A 60 -2.86 1.24 1.97
C GLU A 60 -3.73 1.18 0.70
N ARG A 61 -4.96 1.69 0.76
CA ARG A 61 -5.85 1.73 -0.41
C ARG A 61 -5.30 2.54 -1.60
N ILE A 62 -4.57 3.63 -1.33
CA ILE A 62 -3.89 4.41 -2.39
C ILE A 62 -2.76 3.58 -3.01
N ASP A 63 -2.06 2.80 -2.19
CA ASP A 63 -0.97 1.93 -2.65
C ASP A 63 -1.50 0.75 -3.46
N ASP A 64 -2.60 0.12 -3.05
CA ASP A 64 -3.31 -0.90 -3.85
C ASP A 64 -3.77 -0.34 -5.20
N HIS A 65 -4.29 0.88 -5.25
CA HIS A 65 -4.59 1.51 -6.54
C HIS A 65 -3.34 1.71 -7.41
N SER A 66 -2.19 1.98 -6.80
CA SER A 66 -0.91 2.10 -7.51
C SER A 66 -0.39 0.75 -8.00
N SER A 67 -0.54 -0.32 -7.21
CA SER A 67 -0.16 -1.69 -7.56
C SER A 67 -1.02 -2.22 -8.71
N ASN A 68 -2.33 -1.95 -8.71
CA ASN A 68 -3.24 -2.30 -9.80
C ASN A 68 -2.83 -1.67 -11.13
N ILE A 69 -2.38 -0.40 -11.12
CA ILE A 69 -1.83 0.25 -12.31
C ILE A 69 -0.54 -0.45 -12.77
N ALA A 70 0.36 -0.79 -11.85
CA ALA A 70 1.59 -1.50 -12.18
C ALA A 70 1.33 -2.90 -12.76
N LEU A 71 0.36 -3.64 -12.23
CA LEU A 71 -0.08 -4.94 -12.78
C LEU A 71 -0.54 -4.81 -14.22
N ALA A 72 -1.32 -3.77 -14.54
CA ALA A 72 -1.74 -3.51 -15.93
C ALA A 72 -0.56 -3.28 -16.88
N VAL A 73 0.55 -2.68 -16.41
CA VAL A 73 1.79 -2.53 -17.19
C VAL A 73 2.45 -3.88 -17.43
N ILE A 74 2.59 -4.70 -16.39
CA ILE A 74 3.18 -6.04 -16.49
C ILE A 74 2.39 -6.92 -17.47
N ASP A 75 1.07 -6.89 -17.40
CA ASP A 75 0.21 -7.64 -18.31
C ASP A 75 0.36 -7.15 -19.75
N LYS A 76 0.44 -5.84 -19.97
CA LYS A 76 0.67 -5.28 -21.30
C LYS A 76 2.02 -5.71 -21.88
N ILE A 77 3.09 -5.81 -21.06
CA ILE A 77 4.40 -6.30 -21.52
C ILE A 77 4.32 -7.77 -21.93
N LYS A 78 3.59 -8.61 -21.19
CA LYS A 78 3.42 -10.03 -21.50
C LYS A 78 2.68 -10.28 -22.81
N VAL A 79 1.77 -9.38 -23.20
CA VAL A 79 1.01 -9.48 -24.47
C VAL A 79 1.86 -9.10 -25.68
N VAL A 80 2.90 -8.26 -25.51
CA VAL A 80 3.76 -7.76 -26.60
C VAL A 80 4.94 -8.69 -26.89
N LYS A 81 5.27 -9.61 -25.98
CA LYS A 81 6.26 -10.68 -26.17
C LYS A 81 5.61 -11.93 -26.75
#